data_AF-A0A1E8Q017-F1
#
_entry.id   AF-A0A1E8Q017-F1
#
_cell.length_a   1.000
_cell.length_b   1.000
_cell.length_c   1.000
_cell.angle_alpha   90.00
_cell.angle_beta   90.00
_cell.angle_gamma   90.00
#
_symmetry.space_group_name_H-M   'P 1'
#
loop_
_entity.id
_entity.type
_entity.pdbx_description
1 polymer ?
#
loop_
_entity_poly.entity_id
_entity_poly.type
_entity_poly.pdbx_seq_one_letter_code
_entity_poly.pdbx_strand_id
1 'polypeptide(L)'
;MGYSGGGLATGWAAEAAADYAPELNVIGVVLGSPVVDPENVARRLNGSMWAGLAALMVASLVHVFPEARSVVDEHATAEGKDLLTEIEGMSTGQAIHRLRHADIATFVDLTFDELFALPELQYVFAMTRLGQAVPSMPVLMIQGVRDKIVDVTDVDRLVETYAAGGATVTYHRDPLAEHLMLYPLAVPMSLRWLRKRLHGSDHRERRRTWPAVVDVRTYRGLPTLVTTVSRAAVSRARRARRVNTRASARSPDVANRGPLQSRPMGNAAEWASTAAHDFRAVAKDADDAVTKQLAEGLVYLADAIRDLDAQLETITAKLDGR
;
A
#
# COMPACT_ATOMS: atom_id res chain seq x y z
N MET A 1 8.51 6.12 -3.22
CA MET A 1 7.96 5.81 -1.88
C MET A 1 6.89 4.77 -2.05
N GLY A 2 6.70 3.91 -1.05
CA GLY A 2 5.64 2.91 -1.08
C GLY A 2 5.19 2.52 0.32
N TYR A 3 3.97 1.99 0.39
CA TYR A 3 3.36 1.51 1.63
C TYR A 3 2.89 0.07 1.50
N SER A 4 2.99 -0.76 2.55
CA SER A 4 2.52 -2.16 2.51
C SER A 4 3.21 -2.95 1.40
N GLY A 5 2.46 -3.62 0.51
CA GLY A 5 3.01 -4.24 -0.71
C GLY A 5 3.74 -3.27 -1.66
N GLY A 6 3.31 -2.00 -1.72
CA GLY A 6 4.06 -0.96 -2.43
C GLY A 6 5.41 -0.63 -1.75
N GLY A 7 5.50 -0.84 -0.43
CA GLY A 7 6.73 -0.77 0.33
C GLY A 7 7.71 -1.90 -0.04
N LEU A 8 7.22 -3.12 -0.25
CA LEU A 8 8.01 -4.24 -0.80
C LEU A 8 8.59 -3.88 -2.17
N ALA A 9 7.75 -3.45 -3.11
CA ALA A 9 8.19 -3.06 -4.46
C ALA A 9 9.21 -1.90 -4.42
N THR A 10 8.99 -0.91 -3.56
CA THR A 10 9.92 0.21 -3.38
C THR A 10 11.24 -0.24 -2.75
N GLY A 11 11.20 -1.20 -1.82
CA GLY A 11 12.38 -1.80 -1.20
C GLY A 11 13.24 -2.53 -2.23
N TRP A 12 12.64 -3.42 -3.02
CA TRP A 12 13.31 -4.12 -4.11
C TRP A 12 13.94 -3.18 -5.13
N ALA A 13 13.22 -2.13 -5.52
CA ALA A 13 13.78 -1.11 -6.41
C ALA A 13 14.99 -0.37 -5.79
N ALA A 14 14.98 -0.16 -4.47
CA ALA A 14 16.10 0.48 -3.77
C ALA A 14 17.32 -0.45 -3.65
N GLU A 15 17.10 -1.74 -3.41
CA GLU A 15 18.14 -2.76 -3.35
C GLU A 15 18.79 -2.99 -4.72
N ALA A 16 18.00 -3.03 -5.79
CA ALA A 16 18.49 -3.25 -7.15
C ALA A 16 19.10 -2.01 -7.82
N ALA A 17 18.83 -0.79 -7.32
CA ALA A 17 19.15 0.45 -8.03
C ALA A 17 20.63 0.59 -8.41
N ALA A 18 21.56 0.22 -7.52
CA ALA A 18 22.99 0.37 -7.76
C ALA A 18 23.50 -0.50 -8.92
N ASP A 19 22.94 -1.70 -9.07
CA ASP A 19 23.38 -2.66 -10.09
C ASP A 19 22.59 -2.54 -11.39
N TYR A 20 21.28 -2.30 -11.29
CA TYR A 20 20.37 -2.30 -12.44
C TYR A 20 20.28 -0.94 -13.15
N ALA A 21 20.33 0.17 -12.40
CA ALA A 21 20.16 1.52 -12.95
C ALA A 21 21.09 2.54 -12.25
N PRO A 22 22.42 2.34 -12.28
CA PRO A 22 23.40 3.17 -11.58
C PRO A 22 23.40 4.64 -12.02
N GLU A 23 22.88 4.94 -13.21
CA GLU A 23 22.76 6.29 -13.76
C GLU A 23 21.68 7.14 -13.05
N LEU A 24 20.77 6.51 -12.30
CA LEU A 24 19.72 7.21 -11.59
C LEU A 24 20.24 7.84 -10.29
N ASN A 25 20.15 9.17 -10.21
CA ASN A 25 20.41 9.90 -8.97
C ASN A 25 19.23 9.79 -8.00
N VAL A 26 19.14 8.66 -7.29
CA VAL A 26 18.09 8.44 -6.29
C VAL A 26 18.47 9.15 -4.99
N ILE A 27 17.84 10.31 -4.75
CA ILE A 27 18.12 11.13 -3.56
C ILE A 27 17.56 10.59 -2.25
N GLY A 28 16.67 9.58 -2.30
CA GLY A 28 16.13 8.92 -1.11
C GLY A 28 14.88 8.11 -1.36
N VAL A 29 14.66 7.13 -0.49
CA VAL A 29 13.56 6.17 -0.55
C VAL A 29 12.75 6.23 0.74
N VAL A 30 11.43 6.05 0.64
CA VAL A 30 10.55 5.94 1.82
C VAL A 30 9.75 4.66 1.74
N LEU A 31 9.86 3.86 2.80
CA LEU A 31 9.22 2.57 3.00
C LEU A 31 8.31 2.67 4.23
N GLY A 32 7.00 2.67 4.01
CA GLY A 32 6.01 2.65 5.10
C GLY A 32 5.39 1.27 5.23
N SER A 33 5.41 0.70 6.43
CA SER A 33 5.05 -0.68 6.72
C SER A 33 5.34 -1.67 5.58
N PRO A 34 6.59 -1.74 5.08
CA PRO A 34 6.88 -2.58 3.92
C PRO A 34 6.69 -4.05 4.29
N VAL A 35 6.12 -4.84 3.38
CA VAL A 35 6.15 -6.30 3.50
C VAL A 35 7.61 -6.74 3.33
N VAL A 36 8.30 -7.02 4.44
CA VAL A 36 9.72 -7.41 4.44
C VAL A 36 9.88 -8.90 4.20
N ASP A 37 9.05 -9.70 4.86
CA ASP A 37 9.06 -11.15 4.79
C ASP A 37 7.67 -11.65 4.32
N PRO A 38 7.50 -11.92 3.01
CA PRO A 38 6.27 -12.48 2.47
C PRO A 38 5.84 -13.79 3.13
N GLU A 39 6.77 -14.64 3.58
CA GLU A 39 6.44 -15.88 4.28
C GLU A 39 5.75 -15.58 5.61
N ASN A 40 6.37 -14.72 6.43
CA ASN A 40 5.80 -14.37 7.74
C ASN A 40 4.44 -13.67 7.58
N VAL A 41 4.30 -12.80 6.58
CA VAL A 41 2.99 -12.20 6.26
C VAL A 41 1.98 -13.27 5.88
N ALA A 42 2.29 -14.19 4.97
CA ALA A 42 1.37 -15.27 4.60
C ALA A 42 0.91 -16.09 5.82
N ARG A 43 1.85 -16.46 6.71
CA ARG A 43 1.57 -17.19 7.95
C ARG A 43 0.67 -16.42 8.91
N ARG A 44 0.94 -15.13 9.12
CA ARG A 44 0.15 -14.28 10.02
C ARG A 44 -1.25 -14.03 9.52
N LEU A 45 -1.42 -13.93 8.21
CA LEU A 45 -2.71 -13.60 7.61
C LEU A 45 -3.61 -14.82 7.40
N ASN A 46 -3.05 -16.02 7.32
CA ASN A 46 -3.83 -17.25 7.17
C ASN A 46 -4.88 -17.41 8.28
N GLY A 47 -6.13 -17.75 7.93
CA GLY A 47 -7.24 -17.86 8.89
C GLY A 47 -7.70 -16.56 9.54
N SER A 48 -7.06 -15.42 9.25
CA SER A 48 -7.43 -14.11 9.79
C SER A 48 -8.46 -13.40 8.91
N MET A 49 -9.00 -12.27 9.38
CA MET A 49 -9.85 -11.40 8.56
C MET A 49 -9.14 -10.84 7.31
N TRP A 50 -7.81 -10.94 7.24
CA TRP A 50 -6.97 -10.42 6.15
C TRP A 50 -6.44 -11.52 5.21
N ALA A 51 -6.91 -12.77 5.34
CA ALA A 51 -6.38 -13.90 4.55
C ALA A 51 -6.44 -13.68 3.03
N GLY A 52 -7.37 -12.87 2.53
CA GLY A 52 -7.41 -12.48 1.11
C GLY A 52 -6.17 -11.73 0.60
N LEU A 53 -5.44 -11.02 1.47
CA LEU A 53 -4.16 -10.41 1.09
C LEU A 53 -3.07 -11.46 0.86
N ALA A 54 -3.04 -12.52 1.66
CA ALA A 54 -2.12 -13.63 1.43
C ALA A 54 -2.45 -14.36 0.12
N ALA A 55 -3.74 -14.55 -0.18
CA ALA A 55 -4.16 -15.18 -1.42
C ALA A 55 -3.80 -14.35 -2.68
N LEU A 56 -3.97 -13.03 -2.64
CA LEU A 56 -3.49 -12.13 -3.70
C LEU A 56 -1.98 -12.22 -3.92
N MET A 57 -1.22 -12.30 -2.83
CA MET A 57 0.23 -12.46 -2.88
C MET A 57 0.60 -13.81 -3.50
N VAL A 58 -0.03 -14.92 -3.08
CA VAL A 58 0.19 -16.25 -3.66
C VAL A 58 -0.14 -16.26 -5.16
N ALA A 59 -1.30 -15.74 -5.56
CA ALA A 59 -1.68 -15.62 -6.97
C ALA A 59 -0.62 -14.86 -7.78
N SER A 60 -0.11 -13.75 -7.23
CA SER A 60 0.98 -12.98 -7.86
C SER A 60 2.27 -13.79 -7.99
N LEU A 61 2.66 -14.55 -6.96
CA LEU A 61 3.88 -15.37 -6.97
C LEU A 61 3.81 -16.51 -8.00
N VAL A 62 2.63 -17.11 -8.18
CA VAL A 62 2.37 -18.19 -9.16
C VAL A 62 2.53 -17.73 -10.62
N HIS A 63 2.41 -16.42 -10.88
CA HIS A 63 2.72 -15.86 -12.21
C HIS A 63 4.21 -15.62 -12.44
N VAL A 64 4.99 -15.41 -11.37
CA VAL A 64 6.39 -14.97 -11.47
C VAL A 64 7.35 -16.15 -11.31
N PHE A 65 7.02 -17.11 -10.45
CA PHE A 65 7.88 -18.23 -10.08
C PHE A 65 7.31 -19.55 -10.62
N PRO A 66 8.02 -20.22 -11.55
CA PRO A 66 7.68 -21.58 -11.98
C PRO A 66 7.58 -22.56 -10.81
N GLU A 67 8.38 -22.38 -9.76
CA GLU A 67 8.39 -23.20 -8.55
C GLU A 67 7.07 -23.02 -7.75
N ALA A 68 6.54 -21.80 -7.67
CA ALA A 68 5.21 -21.59 -7.06
C ALA A 68 4.11 -22.23 -7.91
N ARG A 69 4.25 -22.18 -9.24
CA ARG A 69 3.30 -22.81 -10.17
C ARG A 69 3.32 -24.32 -10.07
N SER A 70 4.48 -24.97 -9.96
CA SER A 70 4.56 -26.42 -9.80
C SER A 70 3.87 -26.89 -8.52
N VAL A 71 4.03 -26.15 -7.42
CA VAL A 71 3.33 -26.43 -6.15
C VAL A 71 1.80 -26.36 -6.34
N VAL A 72 1.30 -25.35 -7.05
CA VAL A 72 -0.14 -25.25 -7.36
C VAL A 72 -0.59 -26.41 -8.26
N ASP A 73 0.18 -26.74 -9.29
CA ASP A 73 -0.19 -27.79 -10.24
C ASP A 73 -0.30 -29.16 -9.55
N GLU A 74 0.61 -29.45 -8.61
CA GLU A 74 0.69 -30.69 -7.85
C GLU A 74 -0.29 -30.76 -6.68
N HIS A 75 -0.35 -29.72 -5.85
CA HIS A 75 -1.01 -29.79 -4.54
C HIS A 75 -2.34 -29.04 -4.45
N ALA A 76 -2.65 -28.10 -5.35
CA ALA A 76 -3.90 -27.35 -5.25
C ALA A 76 -5.10 -28.20 -5.67
N THR A 77 -6.18 -28.12 -4.89
CA THR A 77 -7.46 -28.73 -5.26
C THR A 77 -8.05 -28.03 -6.48
N ALA A 78 -9.09 -28.61 -7.10
CA ALA A 78 -9.81 -27.96 -8.20
C ALA A 78 -10.35 -26.59 -7.76
N GLU A 79 -10.94 -26.53 -6.56
CA GLU A 79 -11.44 -25.30 -5.96
C GLU A 79 -10.32 -24.29 -5.70
N GLY A 80 -9.12 -24.74 -5.32
CA GLY A 80 -7.96 -23.87 -5.16
C GLY A 80 -7.50 -23.24 -6.48
N LYS A 81 -7.46 -24.02 -7.56
CA LYS A 81 -7.10 -23.54 -8.90
C LYS A 81 -8.15 -22.57 -9.45
N ASP A 82 -9.43 -22.85 -9.22
CA ASP A 82 -10.53 -21.95 -9.58
C ASP A 82 -10.44 -20.64 -8.78
N LEU A 83 -10.13 -20.70 -7.49
CA LEU A 83 -9.96 -19.53 -6.64
C LEU A 83 -8.81 -18.64 -7.13
N LEU A 84 -7.66 -19.21 -7.51
CA LEU A 84 -6.53 -18.43 -8.05
C LEU A 84 -6.94 -17.67 -9.31
N THR A 85 -7.72 -18.30 -10.19
CA THR A 85 -8.27 -17.68 -11.39
C THR A 85 -9.29 -16.57 -11.04
N GLU A 86 -10.14 -16.80 -10.03
CA GLU A 86 -11.11 -15.82 -9.54
C GLU A 86 -10.41 -14.56 -9.02
N ILE A 87 -9.32 -14.74 -8.25
CA ILE A 87 -8.53 -13.66 -7.63
C ILE A 87 -7.91 -12.72 -8.66
N GLU A 88 -7.54 -13.19 -9.85
CA GLU A 88 -6.98 -12.34 -10.92
C GLU A 88 -7.93 -11.20 -11.33
N GLY A 89 -9.25 -11.44 -11.24
CA GLY A 89 -10.28 -10.45 -11.51
C GLY A 89 -10.68 -9.60 -10.30
N MET A 90 -10.12 -9.89 -9.11
CA MET A 90 -10.54 -9.27 -7.87
C MET A 90 -9.79 -7.99 -7.54
N SER A 91 -10.56 -7.08 -6.98
CA SER A 91 -10.08 -5.96 -6.19
C SER A 91 -9.46 -6.43 -4.86
N THR A 92 -8.57 -5.63 -4.25
CA THR A 92 -8.03 -5.95 -2.91
C THR A 92 -9.12 -6.06 -1.85
N GLY A 93 -10.11 -5.16 -1.88
CA GLY A 93 -11.25 -5.19 -0.96
C GLY A 93 -12.11 -6.44 -1.16
N GLN A 94 -12.36 -6.80 -2.42
CA GLN A 94 -13.10 -8.01 -2.79
C GLN A 94 -12.40 -9.28 -2.30
N ALA A 95 -11.08 -9.40 -2.49
CA ALA A 95 -10.31 -10.56 -2.03
C ALA A 95 -10.36 -10.69 -0.50
N ILE A 96 -10.19 -9.59 0.24
CA ILE A 96 -10.32 -9.57 1.71
C ILE A 96 -11.72 -10.02 2.13
N HIS A 97 -12.76 -9.48 1.50
CA HIS A 97 -14.14 -9.83 1.82
C HIS A 97 -14.45 -11.30 1.52
N ARG A 98 -14.02 -11.80 0.36
CA ARG A 98 -14.27 -13.16 -0.15
C ARG A 98 -13.57 -14.23 0.68
N LEU A 99 -12.36 -13.94 1.16
CA LEU A 99 -11.47 -14.91 1.82
C LEU A 99 -11.25 -14.61 3.30
N ARG A 100 -12.06 -13.74 3.91
CA ARG A 100 -12.03 -13.51 5.36
C ARG A 100 -12.11 -14.83 6.12
N HIS A 101 -11.15 -15.06 7.01
CA HIS A 101 -11.02 -16.27 7.83
C HIS A 101 -10.83 -17.57 7.03
N ALA A 102 -10.51 -17.49 5.74
CA ALA A 102 -10.15 -18.66 4.96
C ALA A 102 -8.79 -19.19 5.40
N ASP A 103 -8.69 -20.51 5.48
CA ASP A 103 -7.44 -21.23 5.68
C ASP A 103 -6.95 -21.77 4.33
N ILE A 104 -5.73 -21.43 3.94
CA ILE A 104 -5.11 -21.90 2.70
C ILE A 104 -5.06 -23.44 2.62
N ALA A 105 -4.95 -24.13 3.76
CA ALA A 105 -4.97 -25.60 3.83
C ALA A 105 -6.30 -26.21 3.34
N THR A 106 -7.36 -25.41 3.20
CA THR A 106 -8.64 -25.84 2.61
C THR A 106 -8.56 -25.99 1.08
N PHE A 107 -7.57 -25.37 0.43
CA PHE A 107 -7.43 -25.29 -1.03
C PHE A 107 -6.28 -26.12 -1.58
N VAL A 108 -5.59 -26.87 -0.73
CA VAL A 108 -4.49 -27.75 -1.08
C VAL A 108 -4.67 -29.11 -0.40
N ASP A 109 -3.95 -30.13 -0.87
CA ASP A 109 -3.94 -31.47 -0.30
C ASP A 109 -2.93 -31.68 0.85
N LEU A 110 -2.24 -30.60 1.25
CA LEU A 110 -1.25 -30.57 2.32
C LEU A 110 -1.75 -29.80 3.54
N THR A 111 -1.20 -30.10 4.72
CA THR A 111 -1.36 -29.20 5.87
C THR A 111 -0.60 -27.88 5.66
N PHE A 112 -0.95 -26.87 6.44
CA PHE A 112 -0.30 -25.56 6.37
C PHE A 112 1.23 -25.63 6.56
N ASP A 113 1.69 -26.41 7.53
CA ASP A 113 3.12 -26.54 7.82
C ASP A 113 3.87 -27.35 6.76
N GLU A 114 3.25 -28.40 6.22
CA GLU A 114 3.82 -29.18 5.11
C GLU A 114 3.97 -28.33 3.85
N LEU A 115 2.93 -27.56 3.49
CA LEU A 115 2.96 -26.66 2.34
C LEU A 115 4.14 -25.69 2.44
N PHE A 116 4.31 -25.01 3.57
CA PHE A 116 5.40 -24.04 3.75
C PHE A 116 6.77 -24.69 3.97
N ALA A 117 6.84 -26.00 4.21
CA ALA A 117 8.08 -26.75 4.27
C ALA A 117 8.59 -27.20 2.89
N LEU A 118 7.78 -27.08 1.84
CA LEU A 118 8.18 -27.45 0.47
C LEU A 118 9.40 -26.62 0.01
N PRO A 119 10.46 -27.27 -0.52
CA PRO A 119 11.65 -26.58 -1.01
C PRO A 119 11.34 -25.49 -2.04
N GLU A 120 10.37 -25.71 -2.91
CA GLU A 120 9.90 -24.79 -3.93
C GLU A 120 9.37 -23.49 -3.30
N LEU A 121 8.51 -23.60 -2.28
CA LEU A 121 8.00 -22.42 -1.58
C LEU A 121 9.07 -21.75 -0.73
N GLN A 122 9.95 -22.51 -0.08
CA GLN A 122 11.09 -21.93 0.66
C GLN A 122 11.99 -21.11 -0.26
N TYR A 123 12.24 -21.60 -1.47
CA TYR A 123 12.99 -20.85 -2.49
C TYR A 123 12.27 -19.57 -2.90
N VAL A 124 10.98 -19.63 -3.23
CA VAL A 124 10.18 -18.44 -3.61
C VAL A 124 10.17 -17.40 -2.49
N PHE A 125 9.99 -17.81 -1.23
CA PHE A 125 10.03 -16.89 -0.10
C PHE A 125 11.43 -16.30 0.12
N ALA A 126 12.49 -17.09 -0.01
CA ALA A 126 13.86 -16.59 0.08
C ALA A 126 14.14 -15.53 -0.99
N MET A 127 13.67 -15.75 -2.22
CA MET A 127 13.87 -14.84 -3.36
C MET A 127 13.00 -13.57 -3.32
N THR A 128 12.02 -13.49 -2.44
CA THR A 128 11.07 -12.36 -2.37
C THR A 128 11.27 -11.47 -1.14
N ARG A 129 12.04 -11.95 -0.16
CA ARG A 129 12.42 -11.21 1.05
C ARG A 129 13.31 -10.01 0.74
N LEU A 130 13.01 -8.89 1.39
CA LEU A 130 13.92 -7.73 1.43
C LEU A 130 15.16 -8.01 2.29
N GLY A 131 16.22 -7.26 2.05
CA GLY A 131 17.51 -7.39 2.73
C GLY A 131 18.54 -8.23 1.97
N GLN A 132 18.34 -8.44 0.67
CA GLN A 132 19.30 -9.16 -0.19
C GLN A 132 20.47 -8.27 -0.57
N ALA A 133 20.21 -6.97 -0.74
CA ALA A 133 21.24 -5.97 -0.96
C ALA A 133 21.01 -4.74 -0.06
N VAL A 134 22.04 -3.90 0.04
CA VAL A 134 22.03 -2.72 0.88
C VAL A 134 21.79 -1.49 -0.01
N PRO A 135 20.70 -0.73 0.19
CA PRO A 135 20.43 0.47 -0.61
C PRO A 135 21.56 1.50 -0.51
N SER A 136 22.01 2.01 -1.65
CA SER A 136 23.09 3.02 -1.75
C SER A 136 22.62 4.44 -1.42
N MET A 137 21.30 4.67 -1.44
CA MET A 137 20.66 5.94 -1.13
C MET A 137 20.07 5.96 0.29
N PRO A 138 19.81 7.14 0.88
CA PRO A 138 19.15 7.21 2.17
C PRO A 138 17.76 6.57 2.17
N VAL A 139 17.40 5.90 3.25
CA VAL A 139 16.11 5.22 3.44
C VAL A 139 15.39 5.79 4.65
N LEU A 140 14.12 6.18 4.50
CA LEU A 140 13.19 6.39 5.61
C LEU A 140 12.30 5.16 5.75
N MET A 141 12.41 4.51 6.90
CA MET A 141 11.54 3.41 7.30
C MET A 141 10.48 3.94 8.28
N ILE A 142 9.21 3.58 8.09
CA ILE A 142 8.09 3.98 8.95
C ILE A 142 7.29 2.73 9.29
N GLN A 143 7.17 2.36 10.57
CA GLN A 143 6.46 1.15 10.99
C GLN A 143 5.61 1.38 12.22
N GLY A 144 4.43 0.76 12.25
CA GLY A 144 3.55 0.69 13.42
C GLY A 144 3.91 -0.52 14.27
N VAL A 145 4.04 -0.34 15.58
CA VAL A 145 4.38 -1.43 16.51
C VAL A 145 3.21 -2.40 16.70
N ARG A 146 1.97 -1.92 16.52
CA ARG A 146 0.75 -2.73 16.67
C ARG A 146 0.24 -3.30 15.35
N ASP A 147 1.05 -3.22 14.31
CA ASP A 147 0.74 -3.72 12.98
C ASP A 147 0.40 -5.24 13.02
N LYS A 148 -0.79 -5.57 12.54
CA LYS A 148 -1.33 -6.93 12.52
C LYS A 148 -1.03 -7.66 11.22
N ILE A 149 -0.58 -6.94 10.19
CA ILE A 149 -0.30 -7.46 8.86
C ILE A 149 1.20 -7.70 8.71
N VAL A 150 2.00 -6.64 8.88
CA VAL A 150 3.45 -6.69 8.82
C VAL A 150 4.01 -6.74 10.24
N ASP A 151 4.85 -7.72 10.54
CA ASP A 151 5.49 -7.79 11.85
C ASP A 151 6.57 -6.71 11.98
N VAL A 152 6.47 -5.89 13.04
CA VAL A 152 7.46 -4.87 13.36
C VAL A 152 8.87 -5.45 13.54
N THR A 153 8.98 -6.71 13.99
CA THR A 153 10.27 -7.37 14.18
C THR A 153 10.99 -7.64 12.85
N ASP A 154 10.25 -7.88 11.76
CA ASP A 154 10.84 -8.03 10.44
C ASP A 154 11.40 -6.71 9.92
N VAL A 155 10.66 -5.62 10.15
CA VAL A 155 11.13 -4.28 9.81
C VAL A 155 12.31 -3.85 10.68
N ASP A 156 12.28 -4.16 11.98
CA ASP A 156 13.40 -3.93 12.90
C ASP A 156 14.68 -4.64 12.38
N ARG A 157 14.56 -5.91 11.95
CA ARG A 157 15.67 -6.70 11.38
C ARG A 157 16.19 -6.14 10.04
N LEU A 158 15.29 -5.68 9.16
CA LEU A 158 15.70 -5.08 7.89
C LEU A 158 16.47 -3.77 8.12
N VAL A 159 16.01 -2.94 9.07
CA VAL A 159 16.71 -1.71 9.46
C VAL A 159 18.11 -2.03 9.99
N GLU A 160 18.25 -3.05 10.82
CA GLU A 160 19.56 -3.51 11.32
C GLU A 160 20.46 -4.02 10.20
N THR A 161 19.91 -4.82 9.28
CA THR A 161 20.63 -5.36 8.11
C THR A 161 21.18 -4.22 7.23
N TYR A 162 20.32 -3.26 6.86
CA TYR A 162 20.73 -2.10 6.08
C TYR A 162 21.75 -1.23 6.81
N ALA A 163 21.56 -0.98 8.10
CA ALA A 163 22.50 -0.18 8.90
C ALA A 163 23.86 -0.87 9.04
N ALA A 164 23.90 -2.19 9.26
CA ALA A 164 25.14 -2.98 9.33
C ALA A 164 25.87 -3.00 7.97
N GLY A 165 25.12 -2.99 6.87
CA GLY A 165 25.63 -2.86 5.52
C GLY A 165 26.11 -1.45 5.14
N GLY A 166 25.93 -0.44 6.01
CA GLY A 166 26.39 0.93 5.79
C GLY A 166 25.35 1.89 5.17
N ALA A 167 24.11 1.45 4.93
CA ALA A 167 23.07 2.34 4.45
C ALA A 167 22.72 3.43 5.46
N THR A 168 22.33 4.61 4.96
CA THR A 168 21.80 5.68 5.80
C THR A 168 20.32 5.47 6.04
N VAL A 169 19.97 4.88 7.18
CA VAL A 169 18.58 4.58 7.54
C VAL A 169 18.06 5.52 8.64
N THR A 170 16.99 6.24 8.34
CA THR A 170 16.14 6.91 9.34
C THR A 170 14.95 6.01 9.61
N TYR A 171 14.76 5.59 10.86
CA TYR A 171 13.65 4.71 11.24
C TYR A 171 12.70 5.40 12.21
N HIS A 172 11.44 5.52 11.81
CA HIS A 172 10.33 5.96 12.63
C HIS A 172 9.47 4.76 13.03
N ARG A 173 9.43 4.48 14.33
CA ARG A 173 8.70 3.36 14.90
C ARG A 173 7.58 3.89 15.79
N ASP A 174 6.33 3.80 15.34
CA ASP A 174 5.16 4.35 16.03
C ASP A 174 4.57 3.32 17.01
N PRO A 175 4.60 3.56 18.33
CA PRO A 175 4.16 2.59 19.33
C PRO A 175 2.63 2.40 19.39
N LEU A 176 1.85 3.31 18.82
CA LEU A 176 0.40 3.30 18.92
C LEU A 176 -0.26 2.88 17.61
N ALA A 177 0.42 3.04 16.48
CA ALA A 177 -0.17 2.77 15.18
C ALA A 177 -0.12 1.28 14.76
N GLU A 178 -1.14 0.94 14.00
CA GLU A 178 -1.41 -0.32 13.30
C GLU A 178 -1.37 -0.09 11.79
N HIS A 179 -1.47 -1.17 11.00
CA HIS A 179 -1.16 -1.13 9.57
C HIS A 179 -1.92 -0.07 8.78
N LEU A 180 -3.22 0.11 9.05
CA LEU A 180 -4.03 1.03 8.26
C LEU A 180 -4.00 2.46 8.79
N MET A 181 -3.98 2.68 10.11
CA MET A 181 -3.98 4.05 10.63
C MET A 181 -2.59 4.71 10.53
N LEU A 182 -1.51 3.93 10.40
CA LEU A 182 -0.20 4.51 10.13
C LEU A 182 -0.11 5.12 8.73
N TYR A 183 -0.81 4.59 7.72
CA TYR A 183 -0.77 5.09 6.34
C TYR A 183 -0.98 6.61 6.23
N PRO A 184 -2.08 7.20 6.74
CA PRO A 184 -2.30 8.64 6.69
C PRO A 184 -1.26 9.46 7.46
N LEU A 185 -0.67 8.91 8.53
CA LEU A 185 0.37 9.56 9.34
C LEU A 185 1.74 9.51 8.66
N ALA A 186 2.01 8.44 7.92
CA ALA A 186 3.25 8.23 7.19
C ALA A 186 3.38 9.24 6.04
N VAL A 187 2.32 9.50 5.27
CA VAL A 187 2.36 10.40 4.09
C VAL A 187 2.99 11.78 4.37
N PRO A 188 2.51 12.58 5.34
CA PRO A 188 3.08 13.91 5.57
C PRO A 188 4.52 13.82 6.10
N MET A 189 4.87 12.78 6.87
CA MET A 189 6.25 12.57 7.31
C MET A 189 7.19 12.24 6.15
N SER A 190 6.78 11.32 5.27
CA SER A 190 7.47 10.95 4.03
C SER A 190 7.75 12.18 3.17
N LEU A 191 6.74 13.01 2.93
CA LEU A 191 6.88 14.20 2.08
C LEU A 191 7.79 15.26 2.69
N ARG A 192 7.74 15.48 4.01
CA ARG A 192 8.68 16.40 4.68
C ARG A 192 10.10 15.89 4.59
N TRP A 193 10.33 14.59 4.75
CA TRP A 193 11.65 13.98 4.69
C TRP A 193 12.22 14.02 3.27
N LEU A 194 11.41 13.72 2.24
CA LEU A 194 11.80 13.82 0.83
C LEU A 194 12.10 15.26 0.42
N ARG A 195 11.28 16.23 0.86
CA ARG A 195 11.48 17.64 0.57
C ARG A 195 12.83 18.16 1.07
N LYS A 196 13.28 17.74 2.26
CA LYS A 196 14.61 18.12 2.78
C LYS A 196 15.73 17.69 1.83
N ARG A 197 15.65 16.48 1.28
CA ARG A 197 16.64 15.93 0.33
C ARG A 197 16.60 16.60 -1.03
N LEU A 198 15.40 16.90 -1.54
CA LEU A 198 15.25 17.69 -2.77
C LEU A 198 15.90 19.08 -2.67
N HIS A 199 15.96 19.66 -1.46
CA HIS A 199 16.62 20.94 -1.20
C HIS A 199 18.09 20.82 -0.75
N GLY A 200 18.70 19.63 -0.88
CA GLY A 200 20.11 19.42 -0.50
C GLY A 200 20.39 19.52 1.00
N SER A 201 19.35 19.48 1.84
CA SER A 201 19.47 19.54 3.30
C SER A 201 19.69 18.13 3.84
N ASP A 202 20.94 17.68 3.87
CA ASP A 202 21.28 16.32 4.31
C ASP A 202 21.57 16.30 5.82
N HIS A 203 20.64 15.71 6.57
CA HIS A 203 20.85 15.43 7.98
C HIS A 203 20.80 13.92 8.20
N ARG A 204 21.87 13.37 8.80
CA ARG A 204 21.88 12.02 9.37
C ARG A 204 20.92 11.97 10.55
N GLU A 205 19.64 11.73 10.30
CA GLU A 205 18.65 11.51 11.35
C GLU A 205 18.70 10.03 11.80
N ARG A 206 19.17 9.79 13.03
CA ARG A 206 19.15 8.47 13.69
C ARG A 206 17.73 8.10 14.17
N ARG A 207 17.51 6.80 14.41
CA ARG A 207 16.26 6.15 14.88
C ARG A 207 15.45 7.04 15.82
N ARG A 208 14.17 7.25 15.50
CA ARG A 208 13.20 8.00 16.31
C ARG A 208 12.04 7.09 16.71
N THR A 209 11.74 7.03 18.00
CA THR A 209 10.68 6.18 18.60
C THR A 209 9.48 6.99 19.10
N TRP A 210 9.33 8.23 18.63
CA TRP A 210 8.22 9.11 19.06
C TRP A 210 6.95 8.74 18.29
N PRO A 211 5.76 8.69 18.93
CA PRO A 211 4.51 8.45 18.21
C PRO A 211 4.28 9.55 17.16
N ALA A 212 3.99 9.19 15.91
CA ALA A 212 3.65 10.14 14.84
C ALA A 212 2.47 11.02 15.25
N VAL A 213 1.57 10.43 16.04
CA VAL A 213 0.36 11.05 16.59
C VAL A 213 0.64 12.25 17.51
N VAL A 214 1.79 12.25 18.18
CA VAL A 214 2.15 13.27 19.17
C VAL A 214 3.09 14.33 18.57
N ASP A 215 3.72 14.05 17.42
CA ASP A 215 4.53 15.06 16.72
C ASP A 215 3.62 16.03 15.95
N VAL A 216 3.36 17.21 16.52
CA VAL A 216 2.62 18.32 15.88
C VAL A 216 3.15 18.65 14.48
N ARG A 217 4.44 18.38 14.19
CA ARG A 217 5.02 18.60 12.87
C ARG A 217 4.46 17.62 11.83
N THR A 218 4.00 16.44 12.24
CA THR A 218 3.23 15.46 11.44
C THR A 218 2.02 16.11 10.80
N TYR A 219 1.30 16.92 11.56
CA TYR A 219 0.03 17.52 11.14
C TYR A 219 0.17 18.83 10.37
N ARG A 220 1.28 19.56 10.55
CA ARG A 220 1.50 20.88 9.90
C ARG A 220 1.46 20.85 8.37
N GLY A 221 1.73 19.70 7.74
CA GLY A 221 1.73 19.56 6.27
C GLY A 221 0.40 19.13 5.66
N LEU A 222 -0.53 18.60 6.46
CA LEU A 222 -1.81 18.04 5.98
C LEU A 222 -2.69 19.08 5.27
N PRO A 223 -2.88 20.31 5.81
CA PRO A 223 -3.68 21.33 5.12
C PRO A 223 -3.10 21.74 3.76
N THR A 224 -1.77 21.80 3.65
CA THR A 224 -1.07 22.10 2.39
C THR A 224 -1.21 20.97 1.38
N LEU A 225 -1.18 19.71 1.84
CA LEU A 225 -1.39 18.55 0.99
C LEU A 225 -2.81 18.54 0.40
N VAL A 226 -3.82 18.69 1.27
CA VAL A 226 -5.24 18.76 0.89
C VAL A 226 -5.44 19.86 -0.15
N THR A 227 -4.99 21.08 0.14
CA THR A 227 -5.13 22.21 -0.80
C THR A 227 -4.40 22.01 -2.13
N THR A 228 -3.23 21.36 -2.12
CA THR A 228 -2.45 21.11 -3.34
C THR A 228 -3.12 20.04 -4.21
N VAL A 229 -3.59 18.95 -3.61
CA VAL A 229 -4.35 17.90 -4.30
C VAL A 229 -5.64 18.47 -4.89
N SER A 230 -6.39 19.26 -4.11
CA SER A 230 -7.61 19.94 -4.60
C SER A 230 -7.30 20.89 -5.77
N ARG A 231 -6.22 21.68 -5.70
CA ARG A 231 -5.82 22.59 -6.79
C ARG A 231 -5.36 21.83 -8.04
N ALA A 232 -4.62 20.73 -7.86
CA ALA A 232 -4.19 19.88 -8.96
C ALA A 232 -5.40 19.26 -9.69
N ALA A 233 -6.36 18.71 -8.94
CA ALA A 233 -7.62 18.18 -9.47
C ALA A 233 -8.42 19.26 -10.23
N VAL A 234 -8.58 20.45 -9.67
CA VAL A 234 -9.26 21.59 -10.32
C VAL A 234 -8.52 22.03 -11.59
N SER A 235 -7.18 22.10 -11.57
CA SER A 235 -6.39 22.49 -12.74
C SER A 235 -6.48 21.46 -13.87
N ARG A 236 -6.52 20.18 -13.53
CA ARG A 236 -6.64 19.06 -14.48
C ARG A 236 -8.05 19.00 -15.07
N ALA A 237 -9.09 19.25 -14.26
CA ALA A 237 -10.47 19.42 -14.72
C ALA A 237 -10.63 20.63 -15.66
N ARG A 238 -9.94 21.75 -15.40
CA ARG A 238 -9.91 22.93 -16.29
C ARG A 238 -9.19 22.66 -17.61
N ARG A 239 -8.08 21.92 -17.61
CA ARG A 239 -7.40 21.47 -18.85
C ARG A 239 -8.27 20.51 -19.64
N ALA A 240 -8.92 19.54 -18.99
CA ALA A 240 -9.85 18.61 -19.63
C ALA A 240 -11.03 19.37 -20.28
N ARG A 241 -11.60 20.37 -19.60
CA ARG A 241 -12.63 21.25 -20.19
C ARG A 241 -12.11 22.04 -21.40
N ARG A 242 -10.88 22.59 -21.35
CA ARG A 242 -10.27 23.32 -22.48
C ARG A 242 -10.00 22.42 -23.70
N VAL A 243 -9.58 21.18 -23.47
CA VAL A 243 -9.39 20.19 -24.55
C VAL A 243 -10.75 19.78 -25.14
N ASN A 244 -11.77 19.60 -24.31
CA ASN A 244 -13.12 19.30 -24.78
C ASN A 244 -13.77 20.45 -25.56
N THR A 245 -13.56 21.71 -25.17
CA THR A 245 -14.05 22.88 -25.94
C THR A 245 -13.34 23.05 -27.29
N ARG A 246 -12.11 22.53 -27.45
CA ARG A 246 -11.42 22.48 -28.75
C ARG A 246 -11.90 21.30 -29.61
N ALA A 247 -12.27 20.19 -28.98
CA ALA A 247 -12.82 19.01 -29.66
C ALA A 247 -14.29 19.22 -30.09
N SER A 248 -15.11 19.93 -29.30
CA SER A 248 -16.52 20.21 -29.61
C SER A 248 -16.74 21.24 -30.72
N ALA A 249 -15.67 21.82 -31.27
CA ALA A 249 -15.71 22.70 -32.44
C ALA A 249 -15.64 21.92 -33.78
N ARG A 250 -15.65 20.59 -33.75
CA ARG A 250 -15.88 19.72 -34.91
C ARG A 250 -17.19 18.93 -34.69
N SER A 251 -18.11 19.01 -35.64
CA SER A 251 -19.49 18.50 -35.55
C SER A 251 -19.59 16.99 -35.26
N PRO A 252 -20.67 16.53 -34.60
CA PRO A 252 -20.87 15.12 -34.25
C PRO A 252 -21.75 14.40 -35.28
N ASP A 253 -21.53 13.10 -35.45
CA ASP A 253 -22.54 12.21 -35.98
C ASP A 253 -22.56 10.88 -35.20
N VAL A 254 -23.76 10.32 -35.10
CA VAL A 254 -24.15 8.96 -34.65
C VAL A 254 -24.25 8.63 -33.14
N ALA A 255 -25.50 8.75 -32.68
CA ALA A 255 -26.37 7.82 -31.95
C ALA A 255 -25.86 6.61 -31.10
N ASN A 256 -26.57 6.46 -29.97
CA ASN A 256 -27.09 5.23 -29.33
C ASN A 256 -26.26 4.53 -28.24
N ARG A 257 -26.77 4.51 -26.99
CA ARG A 257 -26.58 3.45 -25.97
C ARG A 257 -27.57 3.64 -24.80
N GLY A 258 -28.16 2.53 -24.34
CA GLY A 258 -29.26 2.42 -23.37
C GLY A 258 -28.90 2.68 -21.89
N PRO A 259 -29.77 2.27 -20.93
CA PRO A 259 -29.79 2.81 -19.57
C PRO A 259 -28.55 2.46 -18.75
N LEU A 260 -28.05 3.46 -18.02
CA LEU A 260 -26.87 3.41 -17.15
C LEU A 260 -27.06 2.43 -15.98
N GLN A 261 -26.34 1.30 -16.01
CA GLN A 261 -26.10 0.47 -14.84
C GLN A 261 -25.21 1.22 -13.84
N SER A 262 -25.58 1.19 -12.56
CA SER A 262 -24.75 1.64 -11.44
C SER A 262 -23.45 0.83 -11.39
N ARG A 263 -22.29 1.47 -11.56
CA ARG A 263 -20.97 0.83 -11.55
C ARG A 263 -20.41 0.75 -10.12
N PRO A 264 -19.61 -0.27 -9.79
CA PRO A 264 -19.00 -0.42 -8.46
C PRO A 264 -17.96 0.68 -8.21
N MET A 265 -17.88 1.13 -6.95
CA MET A 265 -16.89 2.11 -6.47
C MET A 265 -15.50 1.47 -6.35
N GLY A 266 -14.45 2.27 -6.55
CA GLY A 266 -13.07 1.85 -6.45
C GLY A 266 -12.67 1.48 -5.02
N ASN A 267 -11.68 0.60 -4.90
CA ASN A 267 -11.23 0.05 -3.61
C ASN A 267 -10.75 1.12 -2.63
N ALA A 268 -10.22 2.23 -3.16
CA ALA A 268 -9.78 3.35 -2.33
C ALA A 268 -10.97 4.15 -1.80
N ALA A 269 -12.04 4.32 -2.57
CA ALA A 269 -13.28 4.95 -2.13
C ALA A 269 -14.02 4.11 -1.08
N GLU A 270 -14.07 2.78 -1.25
CA GLU A 270 -14.72 1.88 -0.31
C GLU A 270 -13.96 1.84 1.03
N TRP A 271 -12.63 1.61 0.99
CA TRP A 271 -11.76 1.67 2.17
C TRP A 271 -11.83 3.03 2.88
N ALA A 272 -11.76 4.12 2.11
CA ALA A 272 -11.79 5.47 2.68
C ALA A 272 -13.14 5.79 3.34
N SER A 273 -14.24 5.22 2.83
CA SER A 273 -15.56 5.37 3.44
C SER A 273 -15.63 4.63 4.78
N THR A 274 -15.10 3.40 4.86
CA THR A 274 -15.01 2.63 6.10
C THR A 274 -14.08 3.30 7.12
N ALA A 275 -12.91 3.74 6.69
CA ALA A 275 -11.97 4.45 7.56
C ALA A 275 -12.56 5.77 8.09
N ALA A 276 -13.23 6.56 7.24
CA ALA A 276 -13.91 7.78 7.68
C ALA A 276 -15.02 7.49 8.70
N HIS A 277 -15.77 6.40 8.52
CA HIS A 277 -16.79 5.96 9.48
C HIS A 277 -16.18 5.62 10.84
N ASP A 278 -15.11 4.83 10.88
CA ASP A 278 -14.48 4.39 12.12
C ASP A 278 -13.79 5.55 12.85
N PHE A 279 -13.16 6.47 12.11
CA PHE A 279 -12.61 7.68 12.72
C PHE A 279 -13.70 8.62 13.24
N ARG A 280 -14.89 8.68 12.62
CA ARG A 280 -16.03 9.45 13.17
C ARG A 280 -16.53 8.82 14.48
N ALA A 281 -16.53 7.49 14.60
CA ALA A 281 -16.88 6.82 15.84
C ALA A 281 -15.87 7.13 16.96
N VAL A 282 -14.57 7.07 16.67
CA VAL A 282 -13.50 7.45 17.62
C VAL A 282 -13.59 8.93 18.03
N ALA A 283 -13.87 9.84 17.09
CA ALA A 283 -14.05 11.26 17.40
C ALA A 283 -15.24 11.52 18.34
N LYS A 284 -16.30 10.71 18.22
CA LYS A 284 -17.50 10.82 19.04
C LYS A 284 -17.28 10.28 20.46
N ASP A 285 -16.58 9.16 20.58
CA ASP A 285 -16.47 8.40 21.82
C ASP A 285 -15.21 8.74 22.65
N ALA A 286 -14.25 9.50 22.10
CA ALA A 286 -13.07 9.92 22.85
C ALA A 286 -13.41 10.97 23.92
N ASP A 287 -12.78 10.90 25.09
CA ASP A 287 -12.98 11.88 26.18
C ASP A 287 -11.99 13.04 26.16
N ASP A 288 -10.85 12.90 25.47
CA ASP A 288 -9.82 13.94 25.39
C ASP A 288 -9.84 14.70 24.06
N ALA A 289 -9.62 16.01 24.12
CA ALA A 289 -9.73 16.92 22.99
C ALA A 289 -8.68 16.65 21.89
N VAL A 290 -7.54 16.05 22.24
CA VAL A 290 -6.47 15.74 21.28
C VAL A 290 -6.89 14.56 20.42
N THR A 291 -7.39 13.48 21.00
CA THR A 291 -7.92 12.31 20.28
C THR A 291 -9.11 12.67 19.40
N LYS A 292 -10.02 13.55 19.85
CA LYS A 292 -11.12 14.05 19.00
C LYS A 292 -10.60 14.78 17.76
N GLN A 293 -9.69 15.73 17.96
CA GLN A 293 -9.18 16.56 16.88
C GLN A 293 -8.34 15.75 15.87
N LEU A 294 -7.65 14.72 16.35
CA LEU A 294 -6.92 13.77 15.52
C LEU A 294 -7.86 12.89 14.70
N ALA A 295 -8.88 12.32 15.34
CA ALA A 295 -9.88 11.50 14.69
C ALA A 295 -10.63 12.31 13.62
N GLU A 296 -11.05 13.54 13.92
CA GLU A 296 -11.65 14.46 12.94
C GLU A 296 -10.69 14.74 11.77
N GLY A 297 -9.40 15.00 12.04
CA GLY A 297 -8.41 15.20 10.98
C GLY A 297 -8.23 13.99 10.06
N LEU A 298 -8.35 12.77 10.61
CA LEU A 298 -8.29 11.52 9.85
C LEU A 298 -9.59 11.26 9.06
N VAL A 299 -10.75 11.68 9.57
CA VAL A 299 -12.02 11.71 8.82
C VAL A 299 -11.87 12.58 7.58
N TYR A 300 -11.35 13.81 7.72
CA TYR A 300 -11.16 14.71 6.58
C TYR A 300 -10.22 14.14 5.52
N LEU A 301 -9.17 13.46 5.93
CA LEU A 301 -8.22 12.84 5.01
C LEU A 301 -8.82 11.63 4.29
N ALA A 302 -9.56 10.78 5.01
CA ALA A 302 -10.28 9.67 4.42
C ALA A 302 -11.34 10.16 3.42
N ASP A 303 -12.14 11.16 3.78
CA ASP A 303 -13.09 11.79 2.86
C ASP A 303 -12.41 12.40 1.62
N ALA A 304 -11.23 13.01 1.78
CA ALA A 304 -10.45 13.53 0.65
C ALA A 304 -9.93 12.44 -0.29
N ILE A 305 -9.55 11.27 0.24
CA ILE A 305 -9.13 10.10 -0.55
C ILE A 305 -10.33 9.53 -1.31
N ARG A 306 -11.50 9.41 -0.65
CA ARG A 306 -12.76 8.99 -1.27
C ARG A 306 -13.16 9.90 -2.43
N ASP A 307 -13.11 11.21 -2.23
CA ASP A 307 -13.46 12.19 -3.24
C ASP A 307 -12.47 12.19 -4.42
N LEU A 308 -11.18 11.93 -4.16
CA LEU A 308 -10.17 11.82 -5.21
C LEU A 308 -10.39 10.56 -6.07
N ASP A 309 -10.71 9.44 -5.45
CA ASP A 309 -10.98 8.18 -6.15
C ASP A 309 -12.24 8.27 -7.03
N ALA A 310 -13.34 8.82 -6.50
CA ALA A 310 -14.56 9.08 -7.27
C ALA A 310 -14.32 10.01 -8.48
N GLN A 311 -13.41 10.99 -8.34
CA GLN A 311 -13.01 11.84 -9.45
C GLN A 311 -12.17 11.10 -10.48
N LEU A 312 -11.28 10.19 -10.06
CA LEU A 312 -10.49 9.35 -10.94
C LEU A 312 -11.37 8.39 -11.73
N GLU A 313 -12.34 7.72 -11.10
CA GLU A 313 -13.31 6.86 -11.78
C GLU A 313 -14.13 7.61 -12.82
N THR A 314 -14.58 8.82 -12.48
CA THR A 314 -15.31 9.70 -13.40
C THR A 314 -14.46 10.09 -14.62
N ILE A 315 -13.14 10.19 -14.44
CA ILE A 315 -12.19 10.51 -15.53
C ILE A 315 -11.92 9.26 -16.37
N THR A 316 -11.67 8.10 -15.76
CA THR A 316 -11.44 6.83 -16.44
C THR A 316 -12.67 6.43 -17.28
N ALA A 317 -13.88 6.54 -16.72
CA ALA A 317 -15.13 6.31 -17.44
C ALA A 317 -15.36 7.25 -18.64
N LYS A 318 -14.75 8.45 -18.64
CA LYS A 318 -14.78 9.39 -19.78
C LYS A 318 -13.70 9.12 -20.81
N LEU A 319 -12.64 8.39 -20.45
CA LEU A 319 -11.57 7.99 -21.35
C LEU A 319 -11.91 6.67 -22.07
N ASP A 320 -12.59 5.74 -21.38
CA ASP A 320 -13.06 4.46 -21.92
C ASP A 320 -14.36 4.58 -22.76
N GLY A 321 -15.01 5.75 -22.72
CA GLY A 321 -16.18 6.10 -23.52
C GLY A 321 -15.85 6.80 -24.84
N ARG A 322 -14.75 6.41 -25.49
CA ARG A 322 -14.45 6.73 -26.91
C ARG A 322 -14.66 5.49 -27.76
#